data_AF-A0A935YE46-F1
#
_entry.id   AF-A0A935YE46-F1
#
_cell.length_a   1.000
_cell.length_b   1.000
_cell.length_c   1.000
_cell.angle_alpha   90.00
_cell.angle_beta   90.00
_cell.angle_gamma   90.00
#
_symmetry.space_group_name_H-M   'P 1'
#
loop_
_entity.id
_entity.type
_entity.pdbx_description
1 polymer ?
#
loop_
_entity_poly.entity_id
_entity_poly.type
_entity_poly.pdbx_seq_one_letter_code
_entity_poly.pdbx_strand_id
1 'polypeptide(L)'
;MFHPYAASINAKGALKNQAAAPKQFSSVSQIMGKQEAVTLTYGAGGKVGIDAQPLTRQAQEATAQGFANGTMDPASAVVALVAKFASTHQCQGTFKLFDGVRRYDLKLSQAGFVDLNPLQQSYYDGSATECVAQPQLLQGFSQAAAQSQFYPQSARLWLAPAVPQLPAIPVRIEAQNALGLMTLDLVDVQF
;
A
#
# COMPACT_ATOMS: atom_id res chain seq x y z
N MET A 1 -2.20 18.55 18.46
CA MET A 1 -3.52 18.88 17.89
C MET A 1 -3.69 18.01 16.64
N PHE A 2 -4.69 17.14 16.59
CA PHE A 2 -4.98 16.34 15.39
C PHE A 2 -5.81 17.20 14.43
N HIS A 3 -5.41 17.25 13.16
CA HIS A 3 -6.12 17.98 12.12
C HIS A 3 -6.85 16.98 11.21
N PRO A 4 -8.03 17.35 10.68
CA PRO A 4 -8.70 16.52 9.69
C PRO A 4 -7.76 16.28 8.51
N TYR A 5 -7.62 15.01 8.16
CA TYR A 5 -6.85 14.53 7.03
C TYR A 5 -7.79 13.74 6.13
N ALA A 6 -7.83 14.10 4.86
CA ALA A 6 -8.52 13.34 3.84
C ALA A 6 -7.54 13.01 2.72
N ALA A 7 -7.60 11.80 2.19
CA ALA A 7 -6.83 11.42 1.01
C ALA A 7 -7.64 10.51 0.10
N SER A 8 -7.47 10.69 -1.21
CA SER A 8 -7.95 9.79 -2.24
C SER A 8 -6.77 9.30 -3.06
N ILE A 9 -6.77 7.99 -3.35
CA ILE A 9 -5.78 7.37 -4.22
C ILE A 9 -6.49 6.63 -5.35
N ASN A 10 -5.92 6.68 -6.55
CA ASN A 10 -6.38 5.94 -7.71
C ASN A 10 -5.18 5.31 -8.40
N ALA A 11 -5.32 4.06 -8.83
CA ALA A 11 -4.34 3.38 -9.64
C ALA A 11 -5.00 2.81 -10.89
N LYS A 12 -4.29 2.87 -12.01
CA LYS A 12 -4.67 2.28 -13.30
C LYS A 12 -3.52 1.43 -13.80
N GLY A 13 -3.84 0.28 -14.35
CA GLY A 13 -2.85 -0.67 -14.85
C GLY A 13 -3.51 -1.90 -15.42
N ALA A 14 -2.70 -2.95 -15.59
CA ALA A 14 -3.16 -4.27 -16.01
C ALA A 14 -2.51 -5.36 -15.15
N LEU A 15 -3.11 -6.54 -15.13
CA LEU A 15 -2.43 -7.76 -14.70
C LEU A 15 -1.85 -8.44 -15.95
N LYS A 16 -0.53 -8.66 -15.97
CA LYS A 16 0.17 -9.39 -17.03
C LYS A 16 0.94 -10.55 -16.42
N ASN A 17 0.69 -11.77 -16.90
CA ASN A 17 1.34 -12.98 -16.37
C ASN A 17 1.25 -13.07 -14.84
N GLN A 18 0.08 -12.75 -14.28
CA GLN A 18 -0.19 -12.71 -12.83
C GLN A 18 0.67 -11.71 -12.03
N ALA A 19 1.30 -10.75 -12.71
CA ALA A 19 2.01 -9.63 -12.10
C ALA A 19 1.31 -8.31 -12.40
N ALA A 20 1.28 -7.40 -11.42
CA ALA A 20 0.78 -6.05 -11.64
C ALA A 20 1.71 -5.28 -12.58
N ALA A 21 1.11 -4.66 -13.60
CA ALA A 21 1.75 -3.76 -14.54
C ALA A 21 1.07 -2.38 -14.42
N PRO A 22 1.47 -1.56 -13.43
CA PRO A 22 0.91 -0.23 -13.23
C PRO A 22 1.17 0.66 -14.46
N LYS A 23 0.27 1.61 -14.69
CA LYS A 23 0.34 2.60 -15.76
C LYS A 23 0.29 4.01 -15.21
N GLN A 24 -0.61 4.24 -14.25
CA GLN A 24 -0.76 5.53 -13.60
C GLN A 24 -1.19 5.34 -12.15
N PHE A 25 -0.69 6.18 -11.27
CA PHE A 25 -1.19 6.34 -9.91
C PHE A 25 -1.40 7.82 -9.64
N SER A 26 -2.46 8.18 -8.92
CA SER A 26 -2.70 9.54 -8.45
C SER A 26 -3.12 9.51 -6.99
N SER A 27 -2.52 10.37 -6.18
CA SER A 27 -2.89 10.61 -4.79
C SER A 27 -3.21 12.08 -4.61
N VAL A 28 -4.34 12.40 -4.00
CA VAL A 28 -4.69 13.76 -3.57
C VAL A 28 -4.94 13.71 -2.07
N SER A 29 -4.27 14.56 -1.31
CA SER A 29 -4.46 14.66 0.14
C SER A 29 -4.73 16.10 0.54
N GLN A 30 -5.56 16.28 1.57
CA GLN A 30 -5.90 17.57 2.14
C GLN A 30 -5.65 17.55 3.64
N ILE A 31 -4.83 18.50 4.12
CA ILE A 31 -4.54 18.69 5.54
C ILE A 31 -4.46 20.18 5.85
N MET A 32 -5.19 20.63 6.88
CA MET A 32 -5.24 22.05 7.28
C MET A 32 -5.56 23.01 6.11
N GLY A 33 -6.45 22.60 5.20
CA GLY A 33 -6.82 23.40 4.01
C GLY A 33 -5.76 23.46 2.92
N LYS A 34 -4.59 22.81 3.10
CA LYS A 34 -3.58 22.63 2.06
C LYS A 34 -3.83 21.32 1.32
N GLN A 35 -3.78 21.38 0.00
CA GLN A 35 -3.89 20.22 -0.85
C GLN A 35 -2.52 19.85 -1.40
N GLU A 36 -2.18 18.57 -1.36
CA GLU A 36 -1.02 17.99 -2.02
C GLU A 36 -1.49 16.88 -2.95
N ALA A 37 -1.04 16.91 -4.19
CA ALA A 37 -1.33 15.92 -5.20
C ALA A 37 -0.03 15.34 -5.78
N VAL A 38 -0.02 14.05 -6.05
CA VAL A 38 1.07 13.36 -6.76
C VAL A 38 0.48 12.47 -7.83
N THR A 39 1.04 12.53 -9.04
CA THR A 39 0.79 11.58 -10.12
C THR A 39 2.07 10.85 -10.48
N LEU A 40 2.01 9.51 -10.51
CA LEU A 40 3.07 8.64 -10.99
C LEU A 40 2.69 8.08 -12.36
N THR A 41 3.60 8.15 -13.33
CA THR A 41 3.42 7.59 -14.67
C THR A 41 4.47 6.53 -14.93
N TYR A 42 4.03 5.29 -15.18
CA TYR A 42 4.92 4.13 -15.34
C TYR A 42 5.26 3.90 -16.82
N GLY A 43 6.53 4.12 -17.16
CA GLY A 43 7.08 3.99 -18.51
C GLY A 43 7.81 2.68 -18.77
N ALA A 44 8.44 2.61 -19.95
CA ALA A 44 9.28 1.46 -20.33
C ALA A 44 10.57 1.38 -19.50
N GLY A 45 11.11 0.17 -19.37
CA GLY A 45 12.38 -0.07 -18.65
C GLY A 45 12.30 0.23 -17.15
N GLY A 46 11.11 0.27 -16.55
CA GLY A 46 10.91 0.58 -15.14
C GLY A 46 11.05 2.05 -14.80
N LYS A 47 11.15 2.96 -15.78
CA LYS A 47 11.15 4.40 -15.51
C LYS A 47 9.80 4.86 -14.95
N VAL A 48 9.82 5.72 -13.95
CA VAL A 48 8.60 6.29 -13.36
C VAL A 48 8.72 7.81 -13.33
N GLY A 49 7.80 8.49 -14.00
CA GLY A 49 7.65 9.94 -13.93
C GLY A 49 6.87 10.34 -12.68
N ILE A 50 7.27 11.44 -12.06
CA ILE A 50 6.65 12.01 -10.85
C ILE A 50 6.19 13.42 -11.21
N ASP A 51 4.90 13.72 -11.00
CA ASP A 51 4.34 15.07 -11.04
C ASP A 51 3.69 15.36 -9.69
N ALA A 52 4.18 16.38 -8.99
CA ALA A 52 3.74 16.72 -7.64
C ALA A 52 3.30 18.19 -7.56
N GLN A 53 2.15 18.43 -6.94
CA GLN A 53 1.51 19.75 -6.81
C GLN A 53 1.07 19.99 -5.36
N PRO A 54 1.69 20.93 -4.62
CA PRO A 54 2.88 21.68 -5.02
C PRO A 54 4.10 20.77 -5.14
N LEU A 55 5.10 21.23 -5.89
CA LEU A 55 6.37 20.52 -6.00
C LEU A 55 7.14 20.63 -4.67
N THR A 56 7.00 19.63 -3.82
CA THR A 56 7.68 19.56 -2.51
C THR A 56 9.16 19.23 -2.69
N ARG A 57 9.99 19.57 -1.68
CA ARG A 57 11.41 19.19 -1.68
C ARG A 57 11.61 17.69 -1.77
N GLN A 58 10.77 16.89 -1.12
CA GLN A 58 10.85 15.43 -1.21
C GLN A 58 10.57 14.93 -2.63
N ALA A 59 9.58 15.51 -3.33
CA ALA A 59 9.27 15.13 -4.71
C ALA A 59 10.39 15.53 -5.68
N GLN A 60 11.01 16.71 -5.48
CA GLN A 60 12.20 17.13 -6.24
C GLN A 60 13.36 16.15 -6.05
N GLU A 61 13.65 15.79 -4.80
CA GLU A 61 14.72 14.85 -4.47
C GLU A 61 14.44 13.47 -5.07
N ALA A 62 13.22 12.95 -4.93
CA ALA A 62 12.82 11.66 -5.47
C ALA A 62 12.95 11.59 -6.99
N THR A 63 12.63 12.69 -7.68
CA THR A 63 12.81 12.81 -9.13
C THR A 63 14.29 12.83 -9.50
N ALA A 64 15.08 13.67 -8.84
CA ALA A 64 16.50 13.84 -9.14
C ALA A 64 17.32 12.56 -8.89
N GLN A 65 17.00 11.82 -7.83
CA GLN A 65 17.69 10.58 -7.47
C GLN A 65 17.03 9.31 -8.04
N GLY A 66 15.89 9.44 -8.71
CA GLY A 66 15.20 8.33 -9.36
C GLY A 66 14.64 7.29 -8.39
N PHE A 67 14.16 7.70 -7.20
CA PHE A 67 13.62 6.80 -6.17
C PHE A 67 12.50 5.91 -6.70
N ALA A 68 11.68 6.42 -7.62
CA ALA A 68 10.52 5.71 -8.15
C ALA A 68 10.86 4.62 -9.19
N ASN A 69 12.07 4.60 -9.75
CA ASN A 69 12.38 3.69 -10.85
C ASN A 69 12.38 2.22 -10.38
N GLY A 70 11.70 1.35 -11.13
CA GLY A 70 11.58 -0.08 -10.84
C GLY A 70 10.65 -0.42 -9.67
N THR A 71 9.75 0.50 -9.31
CA THR A 71 8.77 0.34 -8.22
C THR A 71 7.34 0.25 -8.73
N MET A 72 6.40 0.05 -7.81
CA MET A 72 4.97 0.24 -8.00
C MET A 72 4.37 1.06 -6.85
N ASP A 73 3.16 1.58 -7.03
CA ASP A 73 2.45 2.31 -6.00
C ASP A 73 1.76 1.36 -5.00
N PRO A 74 1.38 1.84 -3.81
CA PRO A 74 0.76 0.99 -2.79
C PRO A 74 -0.55 0.31 -3.23
N ALA A 75 -1.38 0.96 -4.06
CA ALA A 75 -2.63 0.35 -4.54
C ALA A 75 -2.34 -0.76 -5.56
N SER A 76 -1.40 -0.54 -6.47
CA SER A 76 -0.92 -1.58 -7.38
C SER A 76 -0.25 -2.75 -6.65
N ALA A 77 0.41 -2.50 -5.52
CA ALA A 77 0.98 -3.56 -4.68
C ALA A 77 -0.09 -4.47 -4.06
N VAL A 78 -1.24 -3.94 -3.66
CA VAL A 78 -2.38 -4.74 -3.21
C VAL A 78 -2.86 -5.68 -4.33
N VAL A 79 -3.03 -5.16 -5.55
CA VAL A 79 -3.43 -5.95 -6.72
C VAL A 79 -2.37 -7.03 -7.04
N ALA A 80 -1.09 -6.69 -6.95
CA ALA A 80 0.01 -7.63 -7.15
C ALA A 80 -0.01 -8.76 -6.11
N LEU A 81 -0.29 -8.44 -4.85
CA LEU A 81 -0.41 -9.42 -3.78
C LEU A 81 -1.59 -10.36 -4.01
N VAL A 82 -2.77 -9.82 -4.35
CA VAL A 82 -3.96 -10.64 -4.66
C VAL A 82 -3.68 -11.58 -5.83
N ALA A 83 -3.11 -11.08 -6.92
CA ALA A 83 -2.79 -11.90 -8.08
C ALA A 83 -1.77 -13.00 -7.77
N LYS A 84 -0.74 -12.68 -6.97
CA LYS A 84 0.26 -13.66 -6.51
C LYS A 84 -0.36 -14.70 -5.59
N PHE A 85 -1.18 -14.27 -4.63
CA PHE A 85 -1.85 -15.18 -3.70
C PHE A 85 -2.82 -16.10 -4.44
N ALA A 86 -3.56 -15.61 -5.44
CA ALA A 86 -4.45 -16.41 -6.26
C ALA A 86 -3.74 -17.56 -6.98
N SER A 87 -2.48 -17.38 -7.38
CA SER A 87 -1.72 -18.43 -8.07
C SER A 87 -0.93 -19.34 -7.14
N THR A 88 -0.43 -18.84 -6.01
CA THR A 88 0.45 -19.61 -5.12
C THR A 88 -0.21 -20.07 -3.83
N HIS A 89 -1.36 -19.52 -3.47
CA HIS A 89 -2.02 -19.70 -2.15
C HIS A 89 -1.08 -19.42 -0.97
N GLN A 90 -0.13 -18.49 -1.16
CA GLN A 90 0.90 -18.17 -0.19
C GLN A 90 1.16 -16.67 -0.11
N CYS A 91 1.26 -16.14 1.11
CA CYS A 91 1.76 -14.79 1.34
C CYS A 91 3.29 -14.80 1.32
N GLN A 92 3.91 -14.48 0.19
CA GLN A 92 5.37 -14.43 0.13
C GLN A 92 5.88 -13.43 -0.90
N GLY A 93 7.11 -12.96 -0.70
CA GLY A 93 7.86 -12.17 -1.67
C GLY A 93 8.17 -10.77 -1.17
N THR A 94 8.83 -9.99 -2.03
CA THR A 94 9.21 -8.61 -1.74
C THR A 94 8.66 -7.72 -2.84
N PHE A 95 7.94 -6.67 -2.42
CA PHE A 95 7.34 -5.68 -3.31
C PHE A 95 8.09 -4.36 -3.14
N LYS A 96 8.57 -3.80 -4.25
CA LYS A 96 9.28 -2.51 -4.27
C LYS A 96 8.28 -1.39 -4.44
N LEU A 97 8.04 -0.61 -3.39
CA LEU A 97 7.02 0.44 -3.40
C LEU A 97 7.62 1.83 -3.46
N PHE A 98 6.93 2.71 -4.16
CA PHE A 98 7.10 4.15 -4.10
C PHE A 98 5.74 4.82 -3.94
N ASP A 99 5.56 5.63 -2.89
CA ASP A 99 4.25 6.22 -2.54
C ASP A 99 4.05 7.64 -3.08
N GLY A 100 5.00 8.13 -3.90
CA GLY A 100 5.00 9.49 -4.43
C GLY A 100 6.20 10.32 -3.95
N VAL A 101 6.72 10.02 -2.77
CA VAL A 101 7.88 10.70 -2.18
C VAL A 101 8.87 9.76 -1.50
N ARG A 102 8.44 8.56 -1.11
CA ARG A 102 9.25 7.60 -0.34
C ARG A 102 9.33 6.27 -1.04
N ARG A 103 10.52 5.67 -1.00
CA ARG A 103 10.84 4.34 -1.52
C ARG A 103 11.03 3.37 -0.36
N TYR A 104 10.29 2.26 -0.37
CA TYR A 104 10.42 1.21 0.64
C TYR A 104 10.06 -0.16 0.07
N ASP A 105 10.68 -1.20 0.61
CA ASP A 105 10.32 -2.58 0.27
C ASP A 105 9.31 -3.12 1.29
N LEU A 106 8.29 -3.85 0.83
CA LEU A 106 7.43 -4.65 1.68
C LEU A 106 7.79 -6.12 1.51
N LYS A 107 8.33 -6.74 2.56
CA LYS A 107 8.55 -8.18 2.62
C LYS A 107 7.32 -8.86 3.23
N LEU A 108 6.72 -9.78 2.49
CA LEU A 108 5.54 -10.53 2.89
C LEU A 108 5.95 -11.95 3.29
N SER A 109 5.35 -12.44 4.36
CA SER A 109 5.46 -13.83 4.83
C SER A 109 4.11 -14.31 5.37
N GLN A 110 3.77 -15.57 5.14
CA GLN A 110 2.55 -16.17 5.67
C GLN A 110 2.73 -16.51 7.14
N ALA A 111 1.74 -16.16 7.96
CA ALA A 111 1.72 -16.41 9.40
C ALA A 111 0.89 -17.64 9.74
N GLY A 112 -0.28 -17.80 9.09
CA GLY A 112 -1.20 -18.89 9.39
C GLY A 112 -2.60 -18.67 8.82
N PHE A 113 -3.58 -19.33 9.42
CA PHE A 113 -5.01 -19.21 9.11
C PHE A 113 -5.76 -18.86 10.38
N VAL A 114 -6.67 -17.89 10.30
CA VAL A 114 -7.40 -17.34 11.46
C VAL A 114 -8.84 -17.08 11.07
N ASP A 115 -9.79 -17.43 11.94
CA ASP A 115 -11.16 -16.96 11.83
C ASP A 115 -11.26 -15.54 12.40
N LEU A 116 -11.64 -14.58 11.56
CA LEU A 116 -11.77 -13.19 11.95
C LEU A 116 -13.05 -12.97 12.75
N ASN A 117 -12.89 -12.40 13.95
CA ASN A 117 -13.99 -11.78 14.64
C ASN A 117 -14.37 -10.47 13.93
N PRO A 118 -15.67 -10.23 13.64
CA PRO A 118 -16.11 -9.00 13.02
C PRO A 118 -15.89 -7.80 13.96
N LEU A 119 -15.51 -6.67 13.36
CA LEU A 119 -15.66 -5.35 13.97
C LEU A 119 -17.05 -4.81 13.62
N GLN A 120 -17.45 -3.72 14.26
CA GLN A 120 -18.80 -3.16 14.14
C GLN A 120 -19.24 -2.87 12.68
N GLN A 121 -18.31 -2.57 11.79
CA GLN A 121 -18.59 -2.24 10.38
C GLN A 121 -17.95 -3.23 9.40
N SER A 122 -17.49 -4.39 9.86
CA SER A 122 -16.83 -5.36 8.97
C SER A 122 -17.78 -5.91 7.92
N TYR A 123 -17.32 -5.93 6.68
CA TYR A 123 -17.99 -6.63 5.57
C TYR A 123 -17.83 -8.15 5.67
N TYR A 124 -16.74 -8.61 6.29
CA TYR A 124 -16.36 -10.02 6.32
C TYR A 124 -16.05 -10.49 7.74
N ASP A 125 -16.65 -11.62 8.11
CA ASP A 125 -16.32 -12.48 9.23
C ASP A 125 -16.12 -13.91 8.74
N GLY A 126 -15.09 -14.59 9.24
CA GLY A 126 -14.77 -15.96 8.83
C GLY A 126 -13.29 -16.21 8.56
N SER A 127 -13.01 -17.37 7.96
CA SER A 127 -11.65 -17.87 7.78
C SER A 127 -10.84 -17.05 6.79
N ALA A 128 -9.69 -16.56 7.25
CA ALA A 128 -8.75 -15.80 6.45
C ALA A 128 -7.33 -16.34 6.57
N THR A 129 -6.53 -16.14 5.52
CA THR A 129 -5.09 -16.37 5.58
C THR A 129 -4.41 -15.13 6.12
N GLU A 130 -3.64 -15.29 7.20
CA GLU A 130 -2.85 -14.22 7.79
C GLU A 130 -1.49 -14.10 7.11
N CYS A 131 -1.18 -12.90 6.65
CA CYS A 131 0.12 -12.47 6.16
C CYS A 131 0.73 -11.45 7.14
N VAL A 132 2.05 -11.48 7.30
CA VAL A 132 2.83 -10.39 7.90
C VAL A 132 3.53 -9.63 6.78
N ALA A 133 3.43 -8.30 6.82
CA ALA A 133 4.17 -7.38 5.97
C ALA A 133 5.19 -6.58 6.78
N GLN A 134 6.46 -6.64 6.40
CA GLN A 134 7.56 -5.94 7.05
C GLN A 134 8.11 -4.87 6.11
N PRO A 135 7.94 -3.57 6.43
CA PRO A 135 8.52 -2.50 5.64
C PRO A 135 10.02 -2.34 5.90
N GLN A 136 10.80 -2.24 4.83
CA GLN A 136 12.18 -1.76 4.85
C GLN A 136 12.20 -0.36 4.23
N LEU A 137 12.40 0.66 5.07
CA LEU A 137 12.48 2.06 4.64
C LEU A 137 13.82 2.30 3.93
N LEU A 138 13.81 2.83 2.70
CA LEU A 138 15.03 2.97 1.89
C LEU A 138 15.37 4.43 1.59
N GLN A 139 14.49 5.17 0.89
CA GLN A 139 14.78 6.54 0.43
C GLN A 139 13.57 7.46 0.65
N GLY A 140 13.81 8.77 0.81
CA GLY A 140 12.76 9.76 1.07
C GLY A 140 12.30 9.85 2.53
N PHE A 141 12.98 9.15 3.44
CA PHE A 141 12.72 9.21 4.88
C PHE A 141 13.78 10.10 5.56
N SER A 142 13.36 11.09 6.34
CA SER A 142 14.30 11.81 7.20
C SER A 142 14.85 10.88 8.29
N GLN A 143 16.08 11.12 8.74
CA GLN A 143 16.70 10.29 9.79
C GLN A 143 15.84 10.21 11.06
N ALA A 144 15.29 11.35 11.49
CA ALA A 144 14.38 11.42 12.63
C ALA A 144 13.10 10.59 12.41
N ALA A 145 12.53 10.63 11.20
CA ALA A 145 11.33 9.86 10.89
C ALA A 145 11.64 8.35 10.81
N ALA A 146 12.77 7.95 10.22
CA ALA A 146 13.19 6.55 10.13
C ALA A 146 13.51 5.94 11.51
N GLN A 147 14.01 6.73 12.45
CA GLN A 147 14.27 6.32 13.83
C GLN A 147 13.05 6.42 14.74
N SER A 148 11.97 7.05 14.26
CA SER A 148 10.73 7.14 15.02
C SER A 148 9.94 5.82 14.99
N GLN A 149 9.06 5.64 15.97
CA GLN A 149 8.10 4.52 16.00
C GLN A 149 6.79 4.84 15.24
N PHE A 150 6.75 5.93 14.44
CA PHE A 150 5.56 6.29 13.65
C PHE A 150 5.36 5.39 12.43
N TYR A 151 6.45 4.83 11.88
CA TYR A 151 6.36 3.78 10.87
C TYR A 151 6.26 2.43 11.56
N PRO A 152 5.21 1.63 11.27
CA PRO A 152 5.06 0.32 11.88
C PRO A 152 6.21 -0.59 11.44
N GLN A 153 6.78 -1.35 12.39
CA GLN A 153 7.82 -2.35 12.09
C GLN A 153 7.25 -3.57 11.35
N SER A 154 5.94 -3.79 11.49
CA SER A 154 5.19 -4.81 10.75
C SER A 154 3.71 -4.45 10.71
N ALA A 155 3.03 -4.95 9.69
CA ALA A 155 1.57 -5.00 9.62
C ALA A 155 1.12 -6.46 9.48
N ARG A 156 -0.03 -6.79 10.07
CA ARG A 156 -0.77 -8.02 9.76
C ARG A 156 -1.81 -7.69 8.70
N LEU A 157 -2.01 -8.60 7.77
CA LEU A 157 -2.98 -8.51 6.69
C LEU A 157 -3.72 -9.85 6.62
N TRP A 158 -5.02 -9.82 6.44
CA TRP A 158 -5.83 -11.01 6.25
C TRP A 158 -6.43 -11.04 4.86
N LEU A 159 -6.16 -12.12 4.12
CA LEU A 159 -6.71 -12.40 2.80
C LEU A 159 -7.85 -13.42 2.92
N ALA A 160 -9.02 -13.10 2.40
CA ALA A 160 -10.19 -13.99 2.46
C ALA A 160 -11.02 -13.95 1.17
N PRO A 161 -11.72 -15.06 0.82
CA PRO A 161 -12.64 -15.11 -0.33
C PRO A 161 -13.96 -14.40 0.00
N ALA A 162 -13.88 -13.12 0.40
CA ALA A 162 -15.02 -12.35 0.89
C ALA A 162 -16.04 -12.00 -0.20
N VAL A 163 -15.60 -11.98 -1.46
CA VAL A 163 -16.40 -11.54 -2.59
C VAL A 163 -16.57 -12.68 -3.59
N PRO A 164 -17.81 -13.04 -3.98
CA PRO A 164 -18.04 -14.05 -5.00
C PRO A 164 -17.31 -13.74 -6.30
N GLN A 165 -16.71 -14.77 -6.91
CA GLN A 165 -16.00 -14.70 -8.19
C GLN A 165 -14.71 -13.87 -8.21
N LEU A 166 -14.32 -13.27 -7.08
CA LEU A 166 -12.98 -12.70 -6.92
C LEU A 166 -12.04 -13.69 -6.21
N PRO A 167 -10.72 -13.61 -6.45
CA PRO A 167 -9.74 -14.27 -5.60
C PRO A 167 -9.83 -13.76 -4.15
N ALA A 168 -9.12 -14.42 -3.24
CA ALA A 168 -9.01 -13.90 -1.87
C ALA A 168 -8.40 -12.49 -1.87
N ILE A 169 -9.09 -11.54 -1.24
CA ILE A 169 -8.71 -10.13 -1.16
C ILE A 169 -8.37 -9.72 0.27
N PRO A 170 -7.61 -8.63 0.48
CA PRO A 170 -7.45 -8.01 1.79
C PRO A 170 -8.81 -7.64 2.39
N VAL A 171 -9.15 -8.24 3.53
CA VAL A 171 -10.35 -7.88 4.30
C VAL A 171 -10.02 -7.06 5.54
N ARG A 172 -8.80 -7.20 6.08
CA ARG A 172 -8.31 -6.42 7.21
C ARG A 172 -6.81 -6.22 7.12
N ILE A 173 -6.33 -5.05 7.54
CA ILE A 173 -4.92 -4.77 7.80
C ILE A 173 -4.82 -4.11 9.16
N GLU A 174 -3.88 -4.59 9.98
CA GLU A 174 -3.57 -4.02 11.29
C GLU A 174 -2.09 -3.67 11.39
N ALA A 175 -1.78 -2.49 11.90
CA ALA A 175 -0.41 -2.07 12.13
C ALA A 175 -0.31 -1.27 13.44
N GLN A 176 0.66 -1.63 14.29
CA GLN A 176 0.95 -0.89 15.52
C GLN A 176 2.03 0.15 15.25
N ASN A 177 1.80 1.39 15.66
CA ASN A 177 2.80 2.45 15.67
C ASN A 177 2.76 3.25 16.99
N ALA A 178 3.54 4.32 17.08
CA ALA A 178 3.62 5.19 18.25
C ALA A 178 2.29 5.89 18.63
N LEU A 179 1.34 6.00 17.70
CA LEU A 179 0.02 6.57 17.96
C LEU A 179 -0.97 5.53 18.49
N GLY A 180 -0.78 4.25 18.15
CA GLY A 180 -1.68 3.17 18.52
C GLY A 180 -1.80 2.10 17.45
N LEU A 181 -2.85 1.28 17.57
CA LEU A 181 -3.25 0.32 16.55
C LEU A 181 -4.00 1.06 15.44
N MET A 182 -3.51 0.96 14.21
CA MET A 182 -4.22 1.36 13.01
C MET A 182 -4.86 0.13 12.36
N THR A 183 -6.16 0.21 12.09
CA THR A 183 -6.91 -0.84 11.39
C THR A 183 -7.50 -0.29 10.10
N LEU A 184 -7.23 -0.95 8.98
CA LEU A 184 -7.96 -0.78 7.72
C LEU A 184 -8.85 -2.01 7.56
N ASP A 185 -10.16 -1.83 7.49
CA ASP A 185 -11.13 -2.91 7.41
C ASP A 185 -11.99 -2.73 6.15
N LEU A 186 -12.28 -3.82 5.44
CA LEU A 186 -13.24 -3.81 4.35
C LEU A 186 -14.64 -3.68 4.96
N VAL A 187 -15.35 -2.61 4.62
CA VAL A 187 -16.67 -2.31 5.21
C VAL A 187 -17.83 -2.44 4.22
N ASP A 188 -17.55 -2.35 2.92
CA ASP A 188 -18.54 -2.46 1.86
C ASP A 188 -17.86 -2.81 0.53
N VAL A 189 -18.60 -3.39 -0.40
CA VAL A 189 -18.16 -3.71 -1.77
C VAL A 189 -19.23 -3.26 -2.75
N GLN A 190 -18.85 -2.41 -3.71
CA GLN A 190 -19.76 -1.84 -4.70
C GLN A 190 -19.46 -2.46 -6.08
N PHE A 191 -20.52 -2.90 -6.78
CA PHE A 191 -20.49 -3.46 -8.14
C PHE A 191 -21.27 -2.61 -9.12
#